data_AF-A0A2T0HI03-F1
#
_entry.id   AF-A0A2T0HI03-F1
#
_cell.length_a   1.000
_cell.length_b   1.000
_cell.length_c   1.000
_cell.angle_alpha   90.00
_cell.angle_beta   90.00
_cell.angle_gamma   90.00
#
_symmetry.space_group_name_H-M   'P 1'
#
loop_
_entity.id
_entity.type
_entity.pdbx_description
1 polymer ?
#
loop_
_entity_poly.entity_id
_entity_poly.type
_entity_poly.pdbx_seq_one_letter_code
_entity_poly.pdbx_strand_id
1 'polypeptide(L)'
;IVKTLLEREWIRIVGYRDVPGKPAMFATTKVFLDHFNLKNLDDLPPLAELREMEAEPVLDFDDAPVPQSLQELADASAEPE
;
A
#
# COMPACT_ATOMS: atom_id res chain seq x y z
N ILE A 1 -5.01 -4.18 -8.68
CA ILE A 1 -4.73 -2.73 -8.78
C ILE A 1 -3.48 -2.46 -9.63
N VAL A 2 -2.29 -2.94 -9.24
CA VAL A 2 -1.02 -2.70 -10.00
C VAL A 2 -1.10 -3.13 -11.47
N LYS A 3 -1.69 -4.29 -11.77
CA LYS A 3 -1.88 -4.77 -13.15
C LYS A 3 -2.66 -3.78 -14.03
N THR A 4 -3.72 -3.20 -13.50
CA THR A 4 -4.56 -2.22 -14.21
C THR A 4 -3.81 -0.91 -14.48
N LEU A 5 -2.93 -0.49 -13.58
CA LEU A 5 -2.08 0.68 -13.77
C LEU A 5 -1.02 0.46 -14.86
N LEU A 6 -0.47 -0.76 -14.96
CA LEU A 6 0.43 -1.17 -16.04
C LEU A 6 -0.29 -1.26 -17.39
N GLU A 7 -1.51 -1.84 -17.42
CA GLU A 7 -2.31 -1.96 -18.64
C GLU A 7 -2.73 -0.61 -19.23
N ARG A 8 -2.94 0.40 -18.37
CA ARG A 8 -3.23 1.79 -18.77
C ARG A 8 -1.98 2.61 -19.06
N GLU A 9 -0.80 1.99 -19.00
CA GLU A 9 0.50 2.63 -19.18
C GLU A 9 0.77 3.81 -18.22
N TRP A 10 0.09 3.86 -17.06
CA TRP A 10 0.29 4.91 -16.06
C TRP A 10 1.59 4.70 -15.27
N ILE A 11 2.01 3.45 -15.11
CA ILE A 11 3.26 3.07 -14.47
C ILE A 11 4.06 2.12 -15.36
N ARG A 12 5.37 2.10 -15.20
CA ARG A 12 6.29 1.20 -15.89
C ARG A 12 7.35 0.65 -14.94
N ILE A 13 7.95 -0.48 -15.28
CA ILE A 13 9.08 -1.04 -14.55
C ILE A 13 10.35 -0.29 -14.98
N VAL A 14 11.06 0.31 -14.02
CA VAL A 14 12.31 1.05 -14.25
C VAL A 14 13.55 0.26 -13.87
N GLY A 15 13.39 -0.87 -13.19
CA GLY A 15 14.48 -1.75 -12.83
C GLY A 15 14.07 -2.77 -11.78
N TYR A 16 15.04 -3.52 -11.27
CA TYR A 16 14.87 -4.46 -10.17
C TYR A 16 15.85 -4.08 -9.07
N ARG A 17 15.40 -4.06 -7.82
CA ARG A 17 16.28 -3.71 -6.70
C ARG A 17 17.18 -4.89 -6.33
N ASP A 18 18.44 -4.63 -6.01
CA ASP A 18 19.43 -5.67 -5.67
C ASP A 18 19.31 -6.11 -4.20
N VAL A 19 18.17 -6.71 -3.88
CA VAL A 19 17.87 -7.31 -2.57
C VAL A 19 17.35 -8.74 -2.79
N PRO A 20 17.41 -9.64 -1.79
CA PRO A 20 16.85 -10.99 -1.93
C PRO A 20 15.38 -10.92 -2.36
N GLY A 21 15.06 -11.60 -3.47
CA GLY A 21 13.75 -11.54 -4.13
C GLY A 21 13.66 -10.56 -5.31
N LYS A 22 14.68 -9.72 -5.55
CA LYS A 22 14.81 -8.78 -6.68
C LYS A 22 13.49 -8.12 -7.08
N PRO A 23 12.85 -7.33 -6.19
CA PRO A 23 11.56 -6.74 -6.47
C PRO A 23 11.65 -5.72 -7.62
N ALA A 24 10.62 -5.71 -8.47
CA ALA A 24 10.48 -4.74 -9.56
C ALA A 24 10.22 -3.33 -8.99
N MET A 25 10.95 -2.35 -9.49
CA MET A 25 10.77 -0.93 -9.19
C MET A 25 9.86 -0.32 -10.24
N PHE A 26 8.79 0.34 -9.79
CA PHE A 26 7.84 1.01 -10.65
C PHE A 26 8.07 2.53 -10.64
N ALA A 27 7.87 3.18 -11.78
CA ALA A 27 7.81 4.64 -11.87
C ALA A 27 6.61 5.05 -12.72
N THR A 28 6.14 6.28 -12.53
CA THR A 28 5.09 6.89 -13.34
C THR A 28 5.58 7.23 -14.74
N THR A 29 4.64 7.36 -15.67
CA THR A 29 4.90 7.70 -17.07
C THR A 29 4.35 9.09 -17.42
N LYS A 30 4.60 9.55 -18.64
CA LYS A 30 4.00 10.79 -19.16
C LYS A 30 2.48 10.68 -19.27
N VAL A 31 1.95 9.49 -19.61
CA VAL A 31 0.51 9.24 -19.72
C VAL A 31 -0.20 9.49 -18.39
N PHE A 32 0.45 9.14 -17.27
CA PHE A 32 -0.04 9.51 -15.94
C PHE A 32 -0.10 11.03 -15.77
N LEU A 33 0.98 11.76 -16.09
CA LEU A 33 1.01 13.21 -15.98
C LEU A 33 -0.06 13.87 -16.87
N ASP A 34 -0.23 13.40 -18.09
CA ASP A 34 -1.25 13.89 -19.04
C ASP A 34 -2.67 13.65 -18.51
N HIS A 35 -2.92 12.50 -17.87
CA HIS A 35 -4.24 12.17 -17.30
C HIS A 35 -4.62 13.08 -16.13
N PHE A 36 -3.64 13.41 -15.27
CA PHE A 36 -3.82 14.35 -14.15
C PHE A 36 -3.60 15.81 -14.56
N ASN A 37 -3.32 16.06 -15.85
CA ASN A 37 -3.05 17.37 -16.42
C ASN A 37 -1.90 18.12 -15.70
N LEU A 38 -0.89 17.37 -15.27
CA LEU A 38 0.31 17.84 -14.58
C LEU A 38 1.47 17.99 -15.57
N LYS A 39 2.34 18.98 -15.34
CA LYS A 39 3.56 19.14 -16.13
C LYS A 39 4.73 18.36 -15.54
N ASN A 40 4.83 18.34 -14.21
CA ASN A 40 5.88 17.64 -13.49
C ASN A 40 5.31 16.87 -12.29
N LEU A 41 6.12 15.97 -11.72
CA LEU A 41 5.76 15.23 -10.51
C LEU A 41 5.72 16.13 -9.27
N ASP A 42 6.44 17.24 -9.29
CA ASP A 42 6.47 18.24 -8.20
C ASP A 42 5.18 19.06 -8.10
N ASP A 43 4.34 19.05 -9.14
CA ASP A 43 3.02 19.71 -9.13
C ASP A 43 1.96 18.88 -8.38
N LEU A 44 2.32 17.68 -7.89
CA LEU A 44 1.42 16.87 -7.07
C LEU A 44 1.19 17.55 -5.72
N PRO A 45 -0.06 17.60 -5.22
CA PRO A 45 -0.33 18.11 -3.89
C PRO A 45 0.47 17.30 -2.86
N PRO A 46 1.02 17.95 -1.83
CA PRO A 46 1.83 17.27 -0.83
C PRO A 46 0.99 16.19 -0.13
N LEU A 47 1.65 15.09 0.24
CA LEU A 47 1.00 13.94 0.89
C LEU A 47 0.23 14.30 2.18
N ALA A 48 0.59 15.42 2.82
CA ALA A 48 -0.11 15.94 3.99
C ALA A 48 -1.55 16.38 3.65
N GLU A 49 -1.77 17.00 2.49
CA GLU A 49 -3.10 17.46 2.05
C GLU A 49 -3.98 16.29 1.58
N LEU A 50 -3.38 15.22 1.05
CA LEU A 50 -4.12 14.01 0.67
C LEU A 50 -4.66 13.25 1.88
N ARG A 51 -3.93 13.27 3.01
CA ARG A 51 -4.38 12.61 4.25
C ARG A 51 -5.59 13.28 4.89
N GLU A 52 -5.84 14.56 4.58
CA GLU A 52 -7.07 15.24 5.01
C GLU A 52 -8.26 14.90 4.09
N MET A 53 -7.99 14.47 2.85
CA MET A 53 -9.01 14.06 1.87
C MET A 53 -9.37 12.57 1.97
N GLU A 54 -8.42 11.71 2.34
CA GLU A 54 -8.69 10.32 2.70
C GLU A 54 -9.28 10.30 4.11
N ALA A 55 -10.60 10.09 4.21
CA ALA A 55 -11.19 9.69 5.48
C ALA A 55 -10.40 8.46 5.96
N GLU A 56 -9.69 8.59 7.08
CA GLU A 56 -8.94 7.48 7.64
C GLU A 56 -9.87 6.25 7.67
N PRO A 57 -9.49 5.13 7.04
CA PRO A 57 -10.26 3.91 7.23
C PRO A 57 -10.21 3.66 8.72
N VAL A 58 -11.35 3.82 9.39
CA VAL A 58 -11.52 3.44 10.79
C VAL A 58 -11.30 1.94 10.81
N LEU A 59 -10.06 1.54 11.06
CA LEU A 59 -9.73 0.18 11.38
C LEU A 59 -10.08 0.03 12.85
N ASP A 60 -11.33 -0.35 13.12
CA ASP A 60 -11.78 -0.74 14.46
C ASP A 60 -11.04 -2.02 14.86
N PHE A 61 -9.82 -1.85 15.38
CA PHE A 61 -9.05 -2.92 16.02
C PHE A 61 -9.57 -3.21 17.44
N ASP A 62 -10.36 -2.30 18.01
CA ASP A 62 -10.84 -2.39 19.39
C ASP A 62 -12.09 -3.28 19.56
N ASP A 63 -12.87 -3.53 18.50
CA ASP A 63 -14.12 -4.31 18.56
C ASP A 63 -14.07 -5.65 17.79
N ALA A 64 -12.91 -6.00 17.21
CA ALA A 64 -12.75 -7.30 16.56
C ALA A 64 -12.61 -8.39 17.64
N PRO A 65 -13.55 -9.35 17.75
CA PRO A 65 -13.41 -10.45 18.68
C PRO A 65 -12.13 -11.21 18.34
N VAL A 66 -11.27 -11.40 19.34
CA VAL A 66 -10.05 -12.20 19.19
C VAL A 66 -10.45 -13.58 18.65
N PRO A 67 -9.90 -14.03 17.51
CA PRO A 67 -10.25 -15.32 16.95
C PRO A 67 -9.86 -16.42 17.94
N GLN A 68 -10.79 -17.36 18.17
CA GLN A 68 -10.66 -18.43 19.17
C GLN A 68 -9.34 -19.21 19.05
N SER A 69 -8.83 -19.39 17.83
CA SER A 69 -7.55 -20.07 17.59
C SER A 69 -6.34 -19.37 18.21
N LEU A 70 -6.32 -18.03 18.26
CA LEU A 70 -5.26 -17.28 18.93
C LEU A 70 -5.41 -17.34 20.45
N GLN A 71 -6.65 -17.39 20.94
CA GLN A 71 -6.96 -17.56 22.36
C GLN A 71 -6.51 -18.94 22.85
N GLU A 72 -6.88 -20.02 22.13
CA GLU A 72 -6.49 -21.40 22.44
C GLU A 72 -4.96 -21.59 22.46
N LEU A 73 -4.22 -20.93 21.56
CA LEU A 73 -2.75 -20.98 21.56
C LEU A 73 -2.13 -20.22 22.73
N ALA A 74 -2.74 -19.10 23.13
CA ALA A 74 -2.30 -18.32 24.29
C ALA A 74 -2.54 -19.07 25.60
N ASP A 75 -3.74 -19.65 25.76
CA ASP A 75 -4.11 -20.48 26.91
C ASP A 75 -3.23 -21.75 26.99
N ALA A 76 -3.01 -22.45 25.87
CA ALA A 76 -2.13 -23.62 25.81
C ALA A 76 -0.64 -23.29 26.10
N SER A 77 -0.22 -22.05 25.88
CA SER A 77 1.13 -21.59 26.22
C SER A 77 1.24 -21.05 27.65
N ALA A 78 0.11 -20.80 28.33
CA ALA A 78 0.02 -20.22 29.66
C ALA A 78 -0.14 -21.24 30.79
N GLU A 79 -0.27 -22.53 30.47
CA GLU A 79 -0.08 -23.64 31.42
C GLU A 79 1.40 -24.08 31.45
N PRO A 80 2.24 -23.58 32.38
CA PRO A 80 3.30 -24.42 32.93
C PRO A 80 2.68 -25.40 33.94
N GLU A 81 3.29 -26.58 34.07
CA GLU A 81 3.01 -27.61 35.09
C GLU A 81 2.58 -27.07 36.48
#